data_AF-A0A1C6R889-F1
#
_entry.id   AF-A0A1C6R889-F1
#
_cell.length_a   1.000
_cell.length_b   1.000
_cell.length_c   1.000
_cell.angle_alpha   90.00
_cell.angle_beta   90.00
_cell.angle_gamma   90.00
#
_symmetry.space_group_name_H-M   'P 1'
#
loop_
_entity.id
_entity.type
_entity.pdbx_description
1 polymer ?
#
loop_
_entity_poly.entity_id
_entity_poly.type
_entity_poly.pdbx_seq_one_letter_code
_entity_poly.pdbx_strand_id
1 'polypeptide(L)'
;MNAVDQAKGRLRAVPLRVKLVTAVLALVAAALVVISSLTTFFLRSYLVDQVDAELRSNEASIRGAVSRLLFEGNPQQTDLPTDYMVAVIGANGVGSVKYDTRNLDPADLPVLSDTFAEAQERVGEPSTVPSQDGGVRWRVLYIQLPDGPVLAIGQHLTDVDRAVKQLVWIDLLVGGAVLILLASIGAAIVRTSLKPLVDIERTAAAIAGGDLTRRVPDPEQGNECPTSELGRLSRALNSMLTQIEAAFTARAASEASARWAEAAARDAAEAARASEARAIRSEERMRQFVADASHELRTPLTTIRGFAELYRQGAAREPEETAGLLRRIEDEAARMGLLVEDLLLLARLDRERPLSLAPVELPVLAADAVQAARVVAPDRRIGLDIGPNSGPLVVRGTTPGCGRSSAT
;
A
#
# COMPACT_ATOMS: atom_id res chain seq x y z
N MET A 1 -2.76 -26.13 -37.19
CA MET A 1 -2.89 -25.56 -35.83
C MET A 1 -4.36 -25.65 -35.42
N ASN A 2 -4.69 -26.46 -34.42
CA ASN A 2 -6.08 -26.87 -34.16
C ASN A 2 -6.86 -25.78 -33.41
N ALA A 3 -8.10 -25.49 -33.83
CA ALA A 3 -8.95 -24.45 -33.21
C ALA A 3 -9.18 -24.69 -31.70
N VAL A 4 -9.11 -25.96 -31.29
CA VAL A 4 -9.21 -26.40 -29.90
C VAL A 4 -8.00 -25.96 -29.05
N ASP A 5 -6.79 -25.91 -29.62
CA ASP A 5 -5.58 -25.49 -28.91
C ASP A 5 -5.51 -23.96 -28.78
N GLN A 6 -5.99 -23.22 -29.79
CA GLN A 6 -6.16 -21.76 -29.67
C GLN A 6 -7.22 -21.39 -28.62
N ALA A 7 -8.32 -22.15 -28.53
CA ALA A 7 -9.32 -21.96 -27.49
C ALA A 7 -8.73 -22.23 -26.09
N LYS A 8 -7.93 -23.29 -25.91
CA LYS A 8 -7.21 -23.58 -24.66
C LYS A 8 -6.19 -22.49 -24.27
N GLY A 9 -5.47 -21.93 -25.25
CA GLY A 9 -4.52 -20.84 -25.03
C GLY A 9 -5.20 -19.55 -24.54
N ARG A 10 -6.30 -19.15 -25.19
CA ARG A 10 -7.11 -18.00 -24.75
C ARG A 10 -7.74 -18.20 -23.38
N LEU A 11 -8.20 -19.42 -23.08
CA LEU A 11 -8.75 -19.76 -21.77
C LEU A 11 -7.69 -19.58 -20.66
N ARG A 12 -6.39 -19.79 -20.89
CA ARG A 12 -5.38 -19.58 -19.83
C ARG A 12 -5.17 -18.11 -19.44
N ALA A 13 -5.35 -17.17 -20.37
CA ALA A 13 -5.17 -15.75 -20.10
C ALA A 13 -6.37 -15.10 -19.37
N VAL A 14 -7.52 -15.78 -19.35
CA VAL A 14 -8.74 -15.26 -18.72
C VAL A 14 -8.71 -15.53 -17.21
N PRO A 15 -8.91 -14.51 -16.36
CA PRO A 15 -8.98 -14.66 -14.91
C PRO A 15 -9.99 -15.74 -14.49
N LEU A 16 -9.65 -16.55 -13.48
CA LEU A 16 -10.48 -17.67 -12.99
C LEU A 16 -11.94 -17.27 -12.70
N ARG A 17 -12.11 -16.04 -12.20
CA ARG A 17 -13.39 -15.37 -11.93
C ARG A 17 -14.31 -15.21 -13.14
N VAL A 18 -13.74 -14.83 -14.29
CA VAL A 18 -14.53 -14.68 -15.52
C VAL A 18 -14.99 -16.07 -15.94
N LYS A 19 -14.10 -17.08 -15.87
CA LYS A 19 -14.49 -18.46 -16.16
C LYS A 19 -15.63 -18.97 -15.29
N LEU A 20 -15.59 -18.70 -13.98
CA LEU A 20 -16.66 -19.12 -13.06
C LEU A 20 -17.99 -18.45 -13.41
N VAL A 21 -18.03 -17.12 -13.54
CA VAL A 21 -19.26 -16.40 -13.89
C VAL A 21 -19.79 -16.83 -15.26
N THR A 22 -18.91 -16.95 -16.26
CA THR A 22 -19.31 -17.40 -17.59
C THR A 22 -19.79 -18.84 -17.60
N ALA A 23 -19.18 -19.73 -16.81
CA ALA A 23 -19.62 -21.12 -16.68
C ALA A 23 -20.99 -21.23 -16.02
N VAL A 24 -21.24 -20.48 -14.94
CA VAL A 24 -22.55 -20.43 -14.28
C VAL A 24 -23.61 -19.86 -15.23
N LEU A 25 -23.33 -18.75 -15.91
CA LEU A 25 -24.26 -18.17 -16.90
C LEU A 25 -24.55 -19.13 -18.06
N ALA A 26 -23.54 -19.84 -18.56
CA ALA A 26 -23.72 -20.83 -19.61
C ALA A 26 -24.58 -22.01 -19.14
N LEU A 27 -24.38 -22.48 -17.91
CA LEU A 27 -25.18 -23.56 -17.32
C LEU A 27 -26.64 -23.12 -17.13
N VAL A 28 -26.87 -21.91 -16.61
CA VAL A 28 -28.23 -21.36 -16.47
C VAL A 28 -28.89 -21.17 -17.83
N ALA A 29 -28.17 -20.65 -18.83
CA ALA A 29 -28.69 -20.50 -20.18
C ALA A 29 -29.08 -21.86 -20.79
N ALA A 30 -28.24 -22.89 -20.64
CA ALA A 30 -28.55 -24.24 -21.10
C ALA A 30 -29.78 -24.81 -20.40
N ALA A 31 -29.90 -24.63 -19.08
CA ALA A 31 -31.07 -25.05 -18.31
C ALA A 31 -32.35 -24.33 -18.80
N LEU A 32 -32.30 -23.02 -19.04
CA LEU A 32 -33.42 -22.24 -19.58
C LEU A 32 -33.84 -22.73 -20.96
N VAL A 33 -32.89 -23.05 -21.84
CA VAL A 33 -33.18 -23.61 -23.18
C VAL A 33 -33.87 -24.97 -23.05
N VAL A 34 -33.38 -25.86 -22.19
CA VAL A 34 -33.99 -27.17 -21.95
C VAL A 34 -35.42 -27.01 -21.42
N ILE A 35 -35.61 -26.20 -20.37
CA ILE A 35 -36.92 -25.97 -19.76
C ILE A 35 -37.89 -25.36 -20.78
N SER A 36 -37.49 -24.29 -21.49
CA SER A 36 -38.34 -23.66 -22.51
C SER A 36 -38.70 -24.62 -23.64
N SER A 37 -37.76 -25.46 -24.08
CA SER A 37 -38.01 -26.48 -25.11
C SER A 37 -39.03 -27.52 -24.63
N LEU A 38 -38.89 -28.02 -23.39
CA LEU A 38 -39.84 -28.97 -22.80
C LEU A 38 -41.23 -28.35 -22.62
N THR A 39 -41.30 -27.14 -22.05
CA THR A 39 -42.59 -26.44 -21.84
C THR A 39 -43.29 -26.19 -23.17
N THR A 40 -42.55 -25.74 -24.19
CA THR A 40 -43.08 -25.51 -25.54
C THR A 40 -43.58 -26.80 -26.16
N PHE A 41 -42.81 -27.90 -26.04
CA PHE A 41 -43.21 -29.21 -26.54
C PHE A 41 -44.50 -29.69 -25.87
N PHE A 42 -44.56 -29.68 -24.54
CA PHE A 42 -45.74 -30.15 -23.80
C PHE A 42 -46.97 -29.29 -24.06
N LEU A 43 -46.82 -27.96 -24.10
CA LEU A 43 -47.95 -27.06 -24.40
C LEU A 43 -48.48 -27.32 -25.81
N ARG A 44 -47.60 -27.44 -26.80
CA ARG A 44 -48.00 -27.71 -28.18
C ARG A 44 -48.73 -29.06 -28.29
N SER A 45 -48.18 -30.11 -27.68
CA SER A 45 -48.81 -31.43 -27.68
C SER A 45 -50.18 -31.39 -27.02
N TYR A 46 -50.29 -30.76 -25.84
CA TYR A 46 -51.56 -30.60 -25.13
C TYR A 46 -52.63 -29.88 -25.96
N LEU A 47 -52.25 -28.76 -26.61
CA LEU A 47 -53.19 -27.99 -27.43
C LEU A 47 -53.62 -28.75 -28.69
N VAL A 48 -52.72 -29.52 -29.31
CA VAL A 48 -53.08 -30.37 -30.47
C VAL A 48 -53.98 -31.54 -30.04
N ASP A 49 -53.68 -32.17 -28.90
CA ASP A 49 -54.50 -33.24 -28.33
C ASP A 49 -55.90 -32.72 -27.97
N GLN A 50 -56.00 -31.47 -27.52
CA GLN A 50 -57.27 -30.79 -27.25
C GLN A 50 -58.09 -30.60 -28.53
N VAL A 51 -57.47 -30.17 -29.64
CA VAL A 51 -58.13 -30.06 -30.95
C VAL A 51 -58.56 -31.43 -31.47
N ASP A 52 -57.75 -32.47 -31.28
CA ASP A 52 -58.10 -33.85 -31.66
C ASP A 52 -59.31 -34.36 -30.87
N ALA A 53 -59.37 -34.05 -29.57
CA ALA A 53 -60.52 -34.39 -28.72
C ALA A 53 -61.77 -33.61 -29.14
N GLU A 54 -61.64 -32.35 -29.55
CA GLU A 54 -62.74 -31.51 -30.04
C GLU A 54 -63.30 -32.01 -31.38
N LEU A 55 -62.43 -32.38 -32.33
CA LEU A 55 -62.85 -32.98 -33.61
C LEU A 55 -63.63 -34.28 -33.40
N ARG A 56 -63.17 -35.15 -32.48
CA ARG A 56 -63.83 -36.42 -32.15
C ARG A 56 -65.15 -36.22 -31.41
N SER A 57 -65.22 -35.27 -30.47
CA SER A 57 -66.46 -35.02 -29.71
C SER A 57 -67.56 -34.40 -30.57
N ASN A 58 -67.17 -33.55 -31.53
CA ASN A 58 -68.09 -32.89 -32.46
C ASN A 58 -68.45 -33.74 -33.69
N GLU A 59 -67.80 -34.90 -33.88
CA GLU A 59 -68.01 -35.80 -35.01
C GLU A 59 -69.50 -36.11 -35.26
N ALA A 60 -70.26 -36.50 -34.23
CA ALA A 60 -71.66 -36.88 -34.40
C ALA A 60 -72.54 -35.68 -34.84
N SER A 61 -72.28 -34.50 -34.28
CA SER A 61 -72.98 -33.26 -34.63
C SER A 61 -72.69 -32.84 -36.08
N ILE A 62 -71.41 -32.87 -36.47
CA ILE A 62 -70.98 -32.47 -37.81
C ILE A 62 -71.44 -33.50 -38.85
N ARG A 63 -71.35 -34.81 -38.56
CA ARG A 63 -71.87 -35.87 -39.44
C ARG A 63 -73.35 -35.67 -39.74
N GLY A 64 -74.15 -35.33 -38.73
CA GLY A 64 -75.58 -35.04 -38.88
C GLY A 64 -75.89 -33.71 -39.60
N ALA A 65 -75.03 -32.70 -39.48
CA ALA A 65 -75.14 -31.46 -40.25
C ALA A 65 -74.82 -31.69 -41.74
N VAL A 66 -73.77 -32.46 -42.02
CA VAL A 66 -73.31 -32.75 -43.37
C VAL A 66 -74.22 -33.71 -44.11
N SER A 67 -74.78 -34.74 -43.44
CA SER A 67 -75.75 -35.63 -44.08
C SER A 67 -76.97 -34.85 -44.58
N ARG A 68 -77.48 -33.90 -43.79
CA ARG A 68 -78.57 -33.01 -44.23
C ARG A 68 -78.17 -32.14 -45.43
N LEU A 69 -76.95 -31.60 -45.43
CA LEU A 69 -76.42 -30.85 -46.57
C LEU A 69 -76.33 -31.68 -47.86
N LEU A 70 -75.88 -32.93 -47.77
CA LEU A 70 -75.67 -33.80 -48.93
C LEU A 70 -76.96 -34.41 -49.48
N PHE A 71 -77.91 -34.75 -48.62
CA PHE A 71 -79.10 -35.52 -48.99
C PHE A 71 -80.41 -34.71 -49.00
N GLU A 72 -80.53 -33.61 -48.23
CA GLU A 72 -81.78 -32.83 -48.11
C GLU A 72 -81.78 -31.53 -48.95
N GLY A 73 -80.64 -31.15 -49.54
CA GLY A 73 -80.59 -30.16 -50.63
C GLY A 73 -81.04 -28.74 -50.29
N ASN A 74 -81.07 -28.34 -49.02
CA ASN A 74 -81.37 -26.95 -48.63
C ASN A 74 -80.09 -26.16 -48.32
N PRO A 75 -79.56 -25.35 -49.26
CA PRO A 75 -78.28 -24.68 -49.13
C PRO A 75 -78.27 -23.44 -48.22
N GLN A 76 -79.41 -23.03 -47.64
CA GLN A 76 -79.50 -21.71 -46.99
C GLN A 76 -79.18 -21.66 -45.48
N GLN A 77 -79.08 -22.77 -44.76
CA GLN A 77 -78.76 -22.75 -43.33
C GLN A 77 -77.98 -23.99 -42.94
N THR A 78 -76.67 -23.91 -42.99
CA THR A 78 -75.85 -24.83 -42.19
C THR A 78 -74.79 -24.00 -41.53
N ASP A 79 -75.07 -23.65 -40.28
CA ASP A 79 -74.10 -23.08 -39.36
C ASP A 79 -73.07 -24.18 -39.05
N LEU A 80 -72.12 -24.39 -39.96
CA LEU A 80 -70.85 -24.96 -39.55
C LEU A 80 -70.26 -24.02 -38.50
N PRO A 81 -69.71 -24.53 -37.37
CA PRO A 81 -69.02 -23.65 -36.45
C PRO A 81 -67.88 -22.96 -37.20
N THR A 82 -67.60 -21.71 -36.83
CA THR A 82 -66.79 -20.75 -37.59
C THR A 82 -65.39 -21.24 -37.98
N ASP A 83 -64.86 -22.22 -37.26
CA ASP A 83 -63.44 -22.59 -37.31
C ASP A 83 -63.22 -23.94 -38.03
N TYR A 84 -64.29 -24.55 -38.56
CA TYR A 84 -64.24 -25.83 -39.26
C TYR A 84 -64.29 -25.69 -40.78
N MET A 85 -63.53 -26.55 -41.44
CA MET A 85 -63.70 -26.90 -42.85
C MET A 85 -64.22 -28.32 -42.96
N VAL A 86 -65.01 -28.57 -44.00
CA VAL A 86 -65.58 -29.88 -44.30
C VAL A 86 -65.45 -30.17 -45.78
N ALA A 87 -64.92 -31.33 -46.13
CA ALA A 87 -64.82 -31.80 -47.51
C ALA A 87 -65.31 -33.24 -47.63
N VAL A 88 -65.95 -33.55 -48.77
CA VAL A 88 -66.49 -34.88 -49.05
C VAL A 88 -65.62 -35.54 -50.10
N ILE A 89 -65.03 -36.68 -49.77
CA ILE A 89 -64.09 -37.41 -50.63
C ILE A 89 -64.81 -38.68 -51.12
N GLY A 90 -65.20 -38.69 -52.39
CA GLY A 90 -65.88 -39.82 -53.03
C GLY A 90 -65.02 -40.49 -54.09
N ALA A 91 -65.61 -41.41 -54.86
CA ALA A 91 -64.91 -42.12 -55.94
C ALA A 91 -64.29 -41.22 -57.02
N ASN A 92 -64.83 -40.00 -57.18
CA ASN A 92 -64.35 -39.00 -58.14
C ASN A 92 -63.27 -38.06 -57.55
N GLY A 93 -62.77 -38.34 -56.34
CA GLY A 93 -61.83 -37.50 -55.61
C GLY A 93 -62.49 -36.54 -54.61
N VAL A 94 -61.76 -35.50 -54.21
CA VAL A 94 -62.22 -34.49 -53.25
C VAL A 94 -63.28 -33.59 -53.90
N GLY A 95 -64.47 -33.59 -53.32
CA GLY A 95 -65.59 -32.72 -53.70
C GLY A 95 -65.40 -31.27 -53.22
N SER A 96 -66.43 -30.43 -53.35
CA SER A 96 -66.35 -29.03 -52.91
C SER A 96 -66.12 -28.93 -51.40
N VAL A 97 -65.08 -28.20 -51.00
CA VAL A 97 -64.82 -27.86 -49.59
C VAL A 97 -65.83 -26.81 -49.13
N LYS A 98 -66.46 -27.04 -47.97
CA LYS A 98 -67.37 -26.12 -47.29
C LYS A 98 -66.69 -25.60 -46.03
N TYR A 99 -66.78 -24.29 -45.81
CA TYR A 99 -66.13 -23.58 -44.72
C TYR A 99 -66.82 -22.25 -44.51
N ASP A 100 -66.57 -21.58 -43.38
CA ASP A 100 -67.07 -20.22 -43.16
C ASP A 100 -66.24 -19.20 -43.96
N THR A 101 -66.80 -18.76 -45.08
CA THR A 101 -66.21 -17.72 -45.94
C THR A 101 -66.05 -16.34 -45.28
N ARG A 102 -66.61 -16.11 -44.08
CA ARG A 102 -66.44 -14.84 -43.35
C ARG A 102 -65.12 -14.76 -42.59
N ASN A 103 -64.63 -15.91 -42.14
CA ASN A 103 -63.45 -16.01 -41.26
C ASN A 103 -62.24 -16.68 -41.92
N LEU A 104 -62.45 -17.38 -43.04
CA LEU A 104 -61.40 -18.14 -43.73
C LEU A 104 -61.27 -17.70 -45.18
N ASP A 105 -60.04 -17.38 -45.59
CA ASP A 105 -59.69 -17.13 -46.98
C ASP A 105 -59.52 -18.47 -47.74
N PRO A 106 -60.00 -18.59 -48.98
CA PRO A 106 -59.73 -19.76 -49.82
C PRO A 106 -58.26 -20.19 -49.88
N ALA A 107 -57.30 -19.25 -49.81
CA ALA A 107 -55.86 -19.57 -49.85
C ALA A 107 -55.37 -20.29 -48.59
N ASP A 108 -56.03 -20.07 -47.45
CA ASP A 108 -55.70 -20.66 -46.15
C ASP A 108 -56.22 -22.09 -46.01
N LEU A 109 -57.01 -22.60 -46.97
CA LEU A 109 -57.60 -23.93 -46.92
C LEU A 109 -56.54 -25.03 -47.08
N PRO A 110 -56.74 -26.20 -46.44
CA PRO A 110 -55.81 -27.32 -46.54
C PRO A 110 -55.81 -27.91 -47.95
N VAL A 111 -54.64 -28.32 -48.43
CA VAL A 111 -54.52 -29.05 -49.70
C VAL A 111 -54.90 -30.51 -49.48
N LEU A 112 -56.18 -30.81 -49.68
CA LEU A 112 -56.69 -32.18 -49.69
C LEU A 112 -56.52 -32.76 -51.09
N SER A 113 -55.51 -33.60 -51.27
CA SER A 113 -55.26 -34.34 -52.53
C SER A 113 -55.53 -35.84 -52.40
N ASP A 114 -56.15 -36.26 -51.30
CA ASP A 114 -56.34 -37.67 -50.99
C ASP A 114 -57.33 -38.32 -51.96
N THR A 115 -56.95 -39.49 -52.47
CA THR A 115 -57.86 -40.40 -53.15
C THR A 115 -58.84 -41.02 -52.16
N PHE A 116 -59.97 -41.55 -52.65
CA PHE A 116 -60.94 -42.23 -51.79
C PHE A 116 -60.31 -43.36 -50.95
N ALA A 117 -59.39 -44.14 -51.54
CA ALA A 117 -58.70 -45.22 -50.84
C ALA A 117 -57.77 -44.68 -49.72
N GLU A 118 -56.99 -43.64 -50.00
CA GLU A 118 -56.11 -43.00 -49.00
C GLU A 118 -56.89 -42.36 -47.85
N ALA A 119 -58.02 -41.71 -48.17
CA ALA A 119 -58.91 -41.14 -47.17
C ALA A 119 -59.54 -42.24 -46.29
N GLN A 120 -59.86 -43.40 -46.86
CA GLN A 120 -60.42 -44.55 -46.14
C GLN A 120 -59.42 -45.19 -45.18
N GLU A 121 -58.14 -45.27 -45.55
CA GLU A 121 -57.07 -45.78 -44.68
C GLU A 121 -56.79 -44.85 -43.47
N ARG A 122 -57.07 -43.55 -43.59
CA ARG A 122 -56.86 -42.56 -42.53
C ARG A 122 -58.07 -42.36 -41.60
N VAL A 123 -59.15 -43.11 -41.80
CA VAL A 123 -60.37 -42.98 -40.99
C VAL A 123 -60.06 -43.20 -39.50
N GLY A 124 -60.50 -42.26 -38.66
CA GLY A 124 -60.36 -42.33 -37.20
C GLY A 124 -59.07 -41.76 -36.61
N GLU A 125 -58.05 -41.50 -37.44
CA GLU A 125 -56.79 -40.88 -37.01
C GLU A 125 -56.69 -39.43 -37.50
N PRO A 126 -56.73 -38.43 -36.60
CA PRO A 126 -56.49 -37.05 -37.00
C PRO A 126 -55.07 -36.88 -37.56
N SER A 127 -54.93 -36.11 -38.63
CA SER A 127 -53.68 -35.85 -39.34
C SER A 127 -53.50 -34.34 -39.58
N THR A 128 -52.24 -33.87 -39.70
CA THR A 128 -51.97 -32.44 -39.91
C THR A 128 -51.69 -32.17 -41.37
N VAL A 129 -52.48 -31.31 -42.00
CA VAL A 129 -52.41 -30.96 -43.42
C VAL A 129 -52.08 -29.47 -43.58
N PRO A 130 -51.06 -29.08 -44.37
CA PRO A 130 -50.77 -27.68 -44.63
C PRO A 130 -51.76 -27.07 -45.64
N SER A 131 -51.94 -25.76 -45.55
CA SER A 131 -52.56 -24.92 -46.58
C SER A 131 -51.71 -24.82 -47.84
N GLN A 132 -52.26 -24.23 -48.91
CA GLN A 132 -51.61 -24.17 -50.22
C GLN A 132 -50.26 -23.44 -50.20
N ASP A 133 -50.15 -22.38 -49.40
CA ASP A 133 -48.91 -21.63 -49.19
C ASP A 133 -48.08 -22.15 -48.00
N GLY A 134 -48.63 -23.11 -47.24
CA GLY A 134 -48.04 -23.67 -46.02
C GLY A 134 -48.11 -22.74 -44.81
N GLY A 135 -48.77 -21.58 -44.91
CA GLY A 135 -48.86 -20.58 -43.85
C GLY A 135 -49.77 -21.01 -42.69
N VAL A 136 -50.85 -21.70 -43.02
CA VAL A 136 -51.81 -22.27 -42.06
C VAL A 136 -51.67 -23.79 -42.02
N ARG A 137 -51.74 -24.37 -40.82
CA ARG A 137 -51.76 -25.82 -40.62
C ARG A 137 -53.13 -26.22 -40.10
N TRP A 138 -53.67 -27.29 -40.68
CA TRP A 138 -54.98 -27.82 -40.32
C TRP A 138 -54.82 -29.16 -39.63
N ARG A 139 -55.65 -29.42 -38.63
CA ARG A 139 -55.83 -30.75 -38.06
C ARG A 139 -57.10 -31.34 -38.64
N VAL A 140 -57.00 -32.45 -39.36
CA VAL A 140 -58.07 -33.04 -40.16
C VAL A 140 -58.36 -34.46 -39.68
N LEU A 141 -59.63 -34.74 -39.40
CA LEU A 141 -60.16 -36.06 -39.04
C LEU A 141 -61.03 -36.60 -40.19
N TYR A 142 -60.77 -37.85 -40.58
CA TYR A 142 -61.53 -38.56 -41.61
C TYR A 142 -62.56 -39.50 -40.98
N ILE A 143 -63.80 -39.42 -41.47
CA ILE A 143 -64.95 -40.15 -40.96
C ILE A 143 -65.65 -40.86 -42.11
N GLN A 144 -65.86 -42.17 -41.98
CA GLN A 144 -66.62 -42.95 -42.94
C GLN A 144 -68.13 -42.71 -42.76
N LEU A 145 -68.84 -42.32 -43.82
CA LEU A 145 -70.31 -42.26 -43.79
C LEU A 145 -70.92 -43.66 -44.00
N PRO A 146 -72.11 -43.95 -43.41
CA PRO A 146 -72.72 -45.28 -43.38
C PRO A 146 -72.87 -45.97 -44.75
N ASP A 147 -73.15 -45.23 -45.83
CA ASP A 147 -73.37 -45.77 -47.18
C ASP A 147 -72.71 -44.90 -48.28
N GLY A 148 -71.54 -44.31 -48.01
CA GLY A 148 -71.09 -43.18 -48.85
C GLY A 148 -69.62 -42.76 -48.79
N PRO A 149 -69.33 -41.55 -49.29
CA PRO A 149 -67.99 -40.97 -49.35
C PRO A 149 -67.36 -40.78 -47.96
N VAL A 150 -66.04 -40.62 -47.90
CA VAL A 150 -65.33 -40.24 -46.66
C VAL A 150 -65.50 -38.75 -46.42
N LEU A 151 -65.88 -38.38 -45.21
CA LEU A 151 -65.98 -37.00 -44.76
C LEU A 151 -64.67 -36.58 -44.09
N ALA A 152 -64.02 -35.55 -44.62
CA ALA A 152 -62.90 -34.88 -43.96
C ALA A 152 -63.42 -33.65 -43.22
N ILE A 153 -63.19 -33.59 -41.91
CA ILE A 153 -63.47 -32.41 -41.08
C ILE A 153 -62.13 -31.89 -40.57
N GLY A 154 -61.87 -30.60 -40.66
CA GLY A 154 -60.66 -30.04 -40.08
C GLY A 154 -60.84 -28.69 -39.42
N GLN A 155 -59.92 -28.39 -38.51
CA GLN A 155 -59.82 -27.14 -37.76
C GLN A 155 -58.42 -26.54 -37.92
N HIS A 156 -58.33 -25.22 -38.01
CA HIS A 156 -57.04 -24.54 -38.19
C HIS A 156 -56.26 -24.46 -36.86
N LEU A 157 -54.95 -24.68 -36.90
CA LEU A 157 -54.06 -24.62 -35.74
C LEU A 157 -53.50 -23.20 -35.50
N THR A 158 -54.06 -22.17 -36.12
CA THR A 158 -53.57 -20.78 -36.04
C THR A 158 -53.47 -20.27 -34.59
N ASP A 159 -54.47 -20.57 -33.75
CA ASP A 159 -54.47 -20.16 -32.35
C ASP A 159 -53.45 -20.94 -31.52
N VAL A 160 -53.28 -22.23 -31.81
CA VAL A 160 -52.23 -23.07 -31.21
C VAL A 160 -50.85 -22.51 -31.56
N ASP A 161 -50.63 -22.20 -32.84
CA ASP A 161 -49.36 -21.62 -33.32
C ASP A 161 -49.09 -20.23 -32.74
N ARG A 162 -50.13 -19.39 -32.58
CA ARG A 162 -50.01 -18.09 -31.93
C ARG A 162 -49.67 -18.22 -30.45
N ALA A 163 -50.35 -19.11 -29.72
CA ALA A 163 -50.10 -19.36 -28.31
C ALA A 163 -48.67 -19.88 -28.07
N VAL A 164 -48.21 -20.82 -28.89
CA VAL A 164 -46.85 -21.35 -28.84
C VAL A 164 -45.81 -20.26 -29.15
N LYS A 165 -46.00 -19.47 -30.22
CA LYS A 165 -45.09 -18.36 -30.55
C LYS A 165 -45.03 -17.31 -29.43
N GLN A 166 -46.17 -16.99 -28.81
CA GLN A 166 -46.24 -16.05 -27.71
C GLN A 166 -45.50 -16.57 -26.47
N LEU A 167 -45.65 -17.86 -26.13
CA LEU A 167 -44.90 -18.49 -25.06
C LEU A 167 -43.39 -18.40 -25.31
N VAL A 168 -42.92 -18.75 -26.53
CA VAL A 168 -41.49 -18.69 -26.88
C VAL A 168 -40.94 -17.27 -26.74
N TRP A 169 -41.69 -16.25 -27.18
CA TRP A 169 -41.28 -14.86 -26.99
C TRP A 169 -41.21 -14.45 -25.52
N ILE A 170 -42.19 -14.84 -24.71
CA ILE A 170 -42.18 -14.59 -23.26
C ILE A 170 -40.97 -15.27 -22.62
N ASP A 171 -40.71 -16.54 -22.93
CA ASP A 171 -39.57 -17.30 -22.40
C ASP A 171 -38.23 -16.66 -22.78
N LEU A 172 -38.08 -16.18 -24.02
CA LEU A 172 -36.87 -15.47 -24.46
C LEU A 172 -36.67 -14.16 -23.71
N LEU A 173 -37.73 -13.38 -23.51
CA LEU A 173 -37.65 -12.11 -22.77
C LEU A 173 -37.32 -12.34 -21.29
N VAL A 174 -38.04 -13.25 -20.64
CA VAL A 174 -37.83 -13.58 -19.22
C VAL A 174 -36.45 -14.21 -19.02
N GLY A 175 -36.08 -15.21 -19.83
CA GLY A 175 -34.78 -15.86 -19.78
C GLY A 175 -33.63 -14.89 -20.03
N GLY A 176 -33.76 -14.00 -21.02
CA GLY A 176 -32.79 -12.95 -21.30
C GLY A 176 -32.64 -11.97 -20.12
N ALA A 177 -33.75 -11.52 -19.54
CA ALA A 177 -33.73 -10.64 -18.37
C ALA A 177 -33.06 -11.30 -17.16
N VAL A 178 -33.36 -12.57 -16.89
CA VAL A 178 -32.73 -13.36 -15.82
C VAL A 178 -31.22 -13.47 -16.05
N LEU A 179 -30.77 -13.76 -17.27
CA LEU A 179 -29.35 -13.85 -17.59
C LEU A 179 -28.63 -12.52 -17.42
N ILE A 180 -29.23 -11.40 -17.86
CA ILE A 180 -28.67 -10.05 -17.67
C ILE A 180 -28.56 -9.72 -16.18
N LEU A 181 -29.59 -10.02 -15.40
CA LEU A 181 -29.61 -9.80 -13.95
C LEU A 181 -28.50 -10.61 -13.27
N LEU A 182 -28.40 -11.91 -13.55
CA LEU A 182 -27.36 -12.78 -13.00
C LEU A 182 -25.95 -12.34 -13.42
N ALA A 183 -25.77 -11.91 -14.68
CA ALA A 183 -24.49 -11.41 -15.17
C ALA A 183 -24.09 -10.12 -14.44
N SER A 184 -25.04 -9.22 -14.22
CA SER A 184 -24.82 -7.94 -13.52
C SER A 184 -24.47 -8.17 -12.05
N ILE A 185 -25.26 -9.00 -11.34
CA ILE A 185 -25.00 -9.36 -9.94
C ILE A 185 -23.67 -10.09 -9.82
N GLY A 186 -23.43 -11.10 -10.65
CA GLY A 186 -22.17 -11.85 -10.67
C GLY A 186 -20.96 -10.95 -10.90
N ALA A 187 -21.04 -10.02 -11.86
CA ALA A 187 -19.98 -9.05 -12.11
C ALA A 187 -19.78 -8.08 -10.92
N ALA A 188 -20.85 -7.60 -10.30
CA ALA A 188 -20.80 -6.70 -9.15
C ALA A 188 -20.18 -7.37 -7.91
N ILE A 189 -20.58 -8.60 -7.59
CA ILE A 189 -20.00 -9.40 -6.50
C ILE A 189 -18.52 -9.62 -6.74
N VAL A 190 -18.14 -10.10 -7.93
CA VAL A 190 -16.72 -10.35 -8.27
C VAL A 190 -15.89 -9.07 -8.16
N ARG A 191 -16.41 -7.94 -8.65
CA ARG A 191 -15.70 -6.66 -8.59
C ARG A 191 -15.48 -6.19 -7.15
N THR A 192 -16.49 -6.35 -6.31
CA THR A 192 -16.43 -5.91 -4.90
C THR A 192 -15.54 -6.83 -4.06
N SER A 193 -15.69 -8.15 -4.20
CA SER A 193 -14.92 -9.13 -3.40
C SER A 193 -13.42 -9.15 -3.72
N LEU A 194 -13.02 -8.78 -4.94
CA LEU A 194 -11.62 -8.83 -5.37
C LEU A 194 -10.89 -7.50 -5.29
N LYS A 195 -11.61 -6.38 -5.19
CA LYS A 195 -10.99 -5.06 -5.00
C LYS A 195 -9.97 -5.07 -3.85
N PRO A 196 -10.29 -5.62 -2.65
CA PRO A 196 -9.31 -5.72 -1.56
C PRO A 196 -8.04 -6.47 -1.95
N LEU A 197 -8.14 -7.58 -2.69
CA LEU A 197 -6.95 -8.35 -3.09
C LEU A 197 -6.04 -7.58 -4.05
N VAL A 198 -6.62 -6.83 -5.00
CA VAL A 198 -5.84 -5.96 -5.90
C VAL A 198 -5.17 -4.83 -5.13
N ASP A 199 -5.85 -4.27 -4.13
CA ASP A 199 -5.28 -3.22 -3.30
C ASP A 199 -4.13 -3.77 -2.44
N ILE A 200 -4.24 -5.00 -1.91
CA ILE A 200 -3.15 -5.70 -1.20
C ILE A 200 -1.96 -5.95 -2.11
N GLU A 201 -2.17 -6.43 -3.35
CA GLU A 201 -1.11 -6.64 -4.34
C GLU A 201 -0.34 -5.35 -4.63
N ARG A 202 -1.04 -4.24 -4.84
CA ARG A 202 -0.43 -2.91 -5.06
C ARG A 202 0.36 -2.43 -3.85
N THR A 203 -0.15 -2.68 -2.64
CA THR A 203 0.58 -2.35 -1.41
C THR A 203 1.83 -3.21 -1.29
N ALA A 204 1.73 -4.52 -1.48
CA ALA A 204 2.86 -5.44 -1.43
C ALA A 204 3.94 -5.07 -2.46
N ALA A 205 3.56 -4.69 -3.68
CA ALA A 205 4.50 -4.21 -4.69
C ALA A 205 5.23 -2.93 -4.27
N ALA A 206 4.56 -2.01 -3.58
CA ALA A 206 5.21 -0.79 -3.06
C ALA A 206 6.13 -1.08 -1.87
N ILE A 207 5.74 -1.99 -0.97
CA ILE A 207 6.59 -2.46 0.13
C ILE A 207 7.85 -3.13 -0.43
N ALA A 208 7.70 -4.00 -1.44
CA ALA A 208 8.82 -4.62 -2.14
C ALA A 208 9.70 -3.58 -2.87
N GLY A 209 9.11 -2.46 -3.29
CA GLY A 209 9.81 -1.29 -3.84
C GLY A 209 10.53 -0.42 -2.79
N GLY A 210 10.44 -0.75 -1.50
CA GLY A 210 11.14 -0.07 -0.41
C GLY A 210 10.28 0.88 0.44
N ASP A 211 9.00 1.07 0.10
CA ASP A 211 8.09 1.90 0.89
C ASP A 211 7.42 1.07 2.01
N LEU A 212 8.13 0.93 3.13
CA LEU A 212 7.63 0.25 4.33
C LEU A 212 6.55 1.05 5.09
N THR A 213 6.35 2.33 4.77
CA THR A 213 5.33 3.16 5.44
C THR A 213 3.92 2.79 5.00
N ARG A 214 3.81 2.18 3.81
CA ARG A 214 2.53 1.67 3.29
C ARG A 214 2.00 0.54 4.16
N ARG A 215 0.68 0.51 4.31
CA ARG A 215 -0.03 -0.53 5.07
C ARG A 215 -1.01 -1.27 4.20
N VAL A 216 -1.19 -2.54 4.52
CA VAL A 216 -2.16 -3.42 3.87
C VAL A 216 -3.56 -2.93 4.25
N PRO A 217 -4.45 -2.65 3.28
CA PRO A 217 -5.81 -2.18 3.59
C PRO A 217 -6.55 -3.22 4.44
N ASP A 218 -7.23 -2.79 5.50
CA ASP A 218 -8.13 -3.64 6.27
C ASP A 218 -9.56 -3.45 5.74
N PRO A 219 -10.18 -4.47 5.13
CA PRO A 219 -11.55 -4.37 4.63
C PRO A 219 -12.58 -4.21 5.77
N GLU A 220 -12.21 -4.50 7.02
CA GLU A 220 -13.06 -4.40 8.21
C GLU A 220 -12.57 -3.30 9.16
N GLN A 221 -12.06 -2.20 8.60
CA GLN A 221 -11.59 -1.05 9.35
C GLN A 221 -12.71 -0.49 10.25
N GLY A 222 -12.44 -0.36 11.55
CA GLY A 222 -13.41 0.12 12.55
C GLY A 222 -14.03 -0.99 13.40
N ASN A 223 -13.93 -2.27 13.01
CA ASN A 223 -14.34 -3.39 13.85
C ASN A 223 -13.23 -3.76 14.83
N GLU A 224 -13.53 -3.91 16.12
CA GLU A 224 -12.53 -4.32 17.12
C GLU A 224 -11.92 -5.69 16.79
N CYS A 225 -12.74 -6.64 16.33
CA CYS A 225 -12.32 -7.98 15.90
C CYS A 225 -12.67 -8.23 14.43
N PRO A 226 -11.73 -8.73 13.60
CA PRO A 226 -12.00 -9.01 12.20
C PRO A 226 -12.79 -10.32 12.09
N THR A 227 -13.87 -10.32 11.31
CA THR A 227 -14.70 -11.52 11.09
C THR A 227 -14.24 -12.30 9.86
N SER A 228 -13.57 -11.64 8.92
CA SER A 228 -13.07 -12.23 7.69
C SER A 228 -11.65 -12.78 7.82
N GLU A 229 -11.33 -13.83 7.06
CA GLU A 229 -9.96 -14.34 6.90
C GLU A 229 -9.00 -13.23 6.45
N LEU A 230 -9.47 -12.37 5.54
CA LEU A 230 -8.69 -11.29 4.96
C LEU A 230 -8.39 -10.19 5.99
N GLY A 231 -9.36 -9.85 6.85
CA GLY A 231 -9.16 -8.91 7.96
C GLY A 231 -8.13 -9.42 8.95
N ARG A 232 -8.18 -10.70 9.33
CA ARG A 232 -7.15 -11.33 10.19
C ARG A 232 -5.76 -11.27 9.58
N LEU A 233 -5.64 -11.64 8.30
CA LEU A 233 -4.37 -11.60 7.58
C LEU A 233 -3.82 -10.17 7.47
N SER A 234 -4.68 -9.20 7.11
CA SER A 234 -4.28 -7.80 6.96
C SER A 234 -3.72 -7.23 8.27
N ARG A 235 -4.38 -7.49 9.40
CA ARG A 235 -3.89 -7.05 10.73
C ARG A 235 -2.61 -7.75 11.14
N ALA A 236 -2.48 -9.05 10.92
CA ALA A 236 -1.26 -9.80 11.21
C ALA A 236 -0.07 -9.26 10.40
N LEU A 237 -0.27 -9.01 9.10
CA LEU A 237 0.74 -8.43 8.22
C LEU A 237 1.12 -7.01 8.66
N ASN A 238 0.14 -6.16 8.98
CA ASN A 238 0.42 -4.81 9.47
C ASN A 238 1.18 -4.81 10.82
N SER A 239 0.90 -5.77 11.70
CA SER A 239 1.66 -5.97 12.94
C SER A 239 3.12 -6.37 12.65
N MET A 240 3.34 -7.33 11.75
CA MET A 240 4.68 -7.71 11.29
C MET A 240 5.41 -6.52 10.64
N LEU A 241 4.75 -5.75 9.76
CA LEU A 241 5.33 -4.56 9.15
C LEU A 241 5.73 -3.50 10.18
N THR A 242 4.91 -3.32 11.21
CA THR A 242 5.23 -2.42 12.34
C THR A 242 6.47 -2.89 13.09
N GLN A 243 6.62 -4.20 13.32
CA GLN A 243 7.84 -4.75 13.93
C GLN A 243 9.06 -4.56 13.04
N ILE A 244 8.93 -4.75 11.73
CA ILE A 244 10.02 -4.55 10.77
C ILE A 244 10.45 -3.08 10.74
N GLU A 245 9.50 -2.14 10.66
CA GLU A 245 9.79 -0.70 10.69
C GLU A 245 10.47 -0.28 12.01
N ALA A 246 10.01 -0.82 13.14
CA ALA A 246 10.65 -0.61 14.44
C ALA A 246 12.09 -1.15 14.48
N ALA A 247 12.34 -2.32 13.88
CA ALA A 247 13.68 -2.91 13.82
C ALA A 247 14.64 -2.09 12.93
N PHE A 248 14.18 -1.60 11.78
CA PHE A 248 14.99 -0.76 10.89
C PHE A 248 15.30 0.60 11.51
N THR A 249 14.31 1.25 12.15
CA THR A 249 14.52 2.53 12.84
C THR A 249 15.49 2.38 14.03
N ALA A 250 15.35 1.31 14.82
CA ALA A 250 16.28 1.00 15.91
C ALA A 250 17.71 0.74 15.39
N ARG A 251 17.84 0.01 14.28
CA ARG A 251 19.15 -0.23 13.64
C ARG A 251 19.78 1.05 13.13
N ALA A 252 19.02 1.90 12.43
CA ALA A 252 19.52 3.19 11.94
C ALA A 252 19.97 4.11 13.09
N ALA A 253 19.20 4.15 14.19
CA ALA A 253 19.58 4.90 15.40
C ALA A 253 20.85 4.34 16.05
N SER A 254 21.01 3.02 16.09
CA SER A 254 22.21 2.35 16.62
C SER A 254 23.45 2.64 15.78
N GLU A 255 23.33 2.59 14.45
CA GLU A 255 24.42 2.91 13.53
C GLU A 255 24.83 4.39 13.60
N ALA A 256 23.85 5.31 13.73
CA ALA A 256 24.12 6.73 13.93
C ALA A 256 24.84 6.99 15.27
N SER A 257 24.38 6.35 16.35
CA SER A 257 24.99 6.44 17.67
C SER A 257 26.42 5.90 17.67
N ALA A 258 26.67 4.79 16.96
CA ALA A 258 28.01 4.22 16.82
C ALA A 258 28.96 5.17 16.06
N ARG A 259 28.50 5.80 14.97
CA ARG A 259 29.30 6.79 14.23
C ARG A 259 29.64 8.02 15.07
N TRP A 260 28.67 8.50 15.86
CA TRP A 260 28.91 9.60 16.80
C TRP A 260 29.92 9.23 17.89
N ALA A 261 29.81 8.03 18.46
CA ALA A 261 30.75 7.54 19.46
C ALA A 261 32.17 7.38 18.90
N GLU A 262 32.31 6.89 17.66
CA GLU A 262 33.61 6.77 17.00
C GLU A 262 34.25 8.15 16.76
N ALA A 263 33.48 9.14 16.29
CA ALA A 263 33.96 10.51 16.11
C ALA A 263 34.42 11.13 17.45
N ALA A 264 33.58 11.03 18.50
CA ALA A 264 33.92 11.54 19.82
C ALA A 264 35.16 10.88 20.43
N ALA A 265 35.35 9.56 20.20
CA ALA A 265 36.53 8.85 20.66
C ALA A 265 37.82 9.31 19.96
N ARG A 266 37.75 9.63 18.66
CA ARG A 266 38.89 10.19 17.91
C ARG A 266 39.28 11.57 18.45
N ASP A 267 38.31 12.45 18.65
CA ASP A 267 38.55 13.79 19.20
C ASP A 267 39.18 13.73 20.61
N ALA A 268 38.68 12.82 21.46
CA ALA A 268 39.23 12.59 22.80
C ALA A 268 40.68 12.09 22.75
N ALA A 269 41.01 11.19 21.81
CA ALA A 269 42.36 10.69 21.63
C ALA A 269 43.33 11.79 21.16
N GLU A 270 42.89 12.68 20.28
CA GLU A 270 43.68 13.84 19.85
C GLU A 270 43.92 14.82 21.00
N ALA A 271 42.88 15.11 21.79
CA ALA A 271 43.00 15.96 22.98
C ALA A 271 43.97 15.38 24.02
N ALA A 272 43.93 14.06 24.24
CA ALA A 272 44.84 13.36 25.14
C ALA A 272 46.29 13.45 24.66
N ARG A 273 46.57 13.19 23.37
CA ARG A 273 47.90 13.35 22.77
C ARG A 273 48.41 14.78 22.87
N ALA A 274 47.55 15.77 22.65
CA ALA A 274 47.91 17.18 22.79
C ALA A 274 48.25 17.53 24.25
N SER A 275 47.54 16.94 25.22
CA SER A 275 47.85 17.09 26.65
C SER A 275 49.19 16.48 27.02
N GLU A 276 49.46 15.24 26.59
CA GLU A 276 50.73 14.56 26.81
C GLU A 276 51.91 15.34 26.20
N ALA A 277 51.77 15.83 24.97
CA ALA A 277 52.79 16.66 24.34
C ALA A 277 53.02 17.99 25.07
N ARG A 278 52.00 18.57 25.72
CA ARG A 278 52.17 19.75 26.60
C ARG A 278 52.94 19.38 27.86
N ALA A 279 52.60 18.25 28.49
CA ALA A 279 53.26 17.77 29.71
C ALA A 279 54.75 17.47 29.47
N ILE A 280 55.09 16.74 28.40
CA ILE A 280 56.48 16.44 28.03
C ILE A 280 57.29 17.72 27.82
N ARG A 281 56.74 18.69 27.06
CA ARG A 281 57.41 19.99 26.87
C ARG A 281 57.61 20.76 28.17
N SER A 282 56.68 20.65 29.12
CA SER A 282 56.83 21.27 30.44
C SER A 282 57.94 20.60 31.24
N GLU A 283 58.03 19.27 31.19
CA GLU A 283 59.08 18.51 31.88
C GLU A 283 60.47 18.81 31.32
N GLU A 284 60.61 18.85 29.98
CA GLU A 284 61.87 19.20 29.31
C GLU A 284 62.36 20.59 29.70
N ARG A 285 61.46 21.59 29.74
CA ARG A 285 61.78 22.94 30.22
C ARG A 285 62.27 22.94 31.66
N MET A 286 61.62 22.18 32.55
CA MET A 286 62.02 22.07 33.95
C MET A 286 63.41 21.44 34.08
N ARG A 287 63.71 20.37 33.32
CA ARG A 287 65.03 19.73 33.31
C ARG A 287 66.13 20.68 32.83
N GLN A 288 65.87 21.42 31.75
CA GLN A 288 66.80 22.41 31.22
C GLN A 288 67.08 23.51 32.25
N PHE A 289 66.02 24.05 32.87
CA PHE A 289 66.13 25.07 33.91
C PHE A 289 66.97 24.62 35.11
N VAL A 290 66.78 23.39 35.60
CA VAL A 290 67.57 22.83 36.71
C VAL A 290 69.05 22.68 36.31
N ALA A 291 69.33 22.27 35.07
CA ALA A 291 70.69 22.14 34.57
C ALA A 291 71.39 23.50 34.51
N ASP A 292 70.73 24.51 33.93
CA ASP A 292 71.26 25.87 33.79
C ASP A 292 71.51 26.50 35.18
N ALA A 293 70.55 26.38 36.10
CA ALA A 293 70.70 26.83 37.49
C ALA A 293 71.90 26.17 38.20
N SER A 294 72.08 24.86 38.01
CA SER A 294 73.17 24.12 38.62
C SER A 294 74.54 24.58 38.10
N HIS A 295 74.63 24.94 36.82
CA HIS A 295 75.84 25.48 36.22
C HIS A 295 76.15 26.90 36.75
N GLU A 296 75.15 27.78 36.78
CA GLU A 296 75.31 29.16 37.26
C GLU A 296 75.63 29.25 38.76
N LEU A 297 75.20 28.26 39.58
CA LEU A 297 75.55 28.20 41.01
C LEU A 297 76.90 27.52 41.29
N ARG A 298 77.42 26.69 40.39
CA ARG A 298 78.69 25.97 40.63
C ARG A 298 79.91 26.88 40.51
N THR A 299 79.88 27.80 39.55
CA THR A 299 80.93 28.80 39.31
C THR A 299 81.19 29.67 40.55
N PRO A 300 80.18 30.34 41.14
CA PRO A 300 80.36 31.12 42.36
C PRO A 300 80.85 30.28 43.53
N LEU A 301 80.28 29.08 43.70
CA LEU A 301 80.66 28.18 44.79
C LEU A 301 82.14 27.75 44.68
N THR A 302 82.62 27.52 43.47
CA THR A 302 84.03 27.16 43.20
C THR A 302 84.95 28.33 43.51
N THR A 303 84.54 29.56 43.16
CA THR A 303 85.25 30.80 43.47
C THR A 303 85.33 31.05 44.98
N ILE A 304 84.22 30.93 45.71
CA ILE A 304 84.17 31.02 47.18
C ILE A 304 85.12 30.01 47.81
N ARG A 305 85.06 28.76 47.36
CA ARG A 305 85.93 27.68 47.85
C ARG A 305 87.40 27.96 47.57
N GLY A 306 87.73 28.49 46.39
CA GLY A 306 89.10 28.86 46.00
C GLY A 306 89.66 29.95 46.90
N PHE A 307 88.91 31.04 47.15
CA PHE A 307 89.34 32.11 48.05
C PHE A 307 89.41 31.67 49.51
N ALA A 308 88.48 30.82 49.97
CA ALA A 308 88.52 30.25 51.32
C ALA A 308 89.74 29.33 51.51
N GLU A 309 90.13 28.57 50.49
CA GLU A 309 91.32 27.72 50.53
C GLU A 309 92.61 28.57 50.53
N LEU A 310 92.68 29.64 49.74
CA LEU A 310 93.80 30.60 49.76
C LEU A 310 93.96 31.26 51.14
N TYR A 311 92.85 31.62 51.79
CA TYR A 311 92.87 32.10 53.16
C TYR A 311 93.41 31.04 54.13
N ARG A 312 92.93 29.79 54.04
CA ARG A 312 93.41 28.66 54.89
C ARG A 312 94.89 28.33 54.71
N GLN A 313 95.44 28.52 53.51
CA GLN A 313 96.85 28.25 53.21
C GLN A 313 97.80 29.39 53.66
N GLY A 314 97.27 30.48 54.23
CA GLY A 314 98.07 31.62 54.68
C GLY A 314 98.66 32.45 53.53
N ALA A 315 97.99 32.43 52.36
CA ALA A 315 98.40 33.19 51.18
C ALA A 315 98.21 34.71 51.35
N ALA A 316 97.32 35.13 52.25
CA ALA A 316 97.18 36.51 52.70
C ALA A 316 97.81 36.66 54.08
N ARG A 317 98.84 37.51 54.18
CA ARG A 317 99.60 37.71 55.45
C ARG A 317 99.32 39.07 56.06
N GLU A 318 98.88 40.02 55.25
CA GLU A 318 98.48 41.34 55.69
C GLU A 318 96.97 41.41 55.99
N PRO A 319 96.53 42.24 56.95
CA PRO A 319 95.11 42.44 57.26
C PRO A 319 94.28 42.89 56.04
N GLU A 320 94.88 43.69 55.14
CA GLU A 320 94.19 44.18 53.94
C GLU A 320 93.98 43.08 52.88
N GLU A 321 94.94 42.16 52.71
CA GLU A 321 94.82 41.02 51.79
C GLU A 321 93.73 40.06 52.24
N THR A 322 93.64 39.82 53.55
CA THR A 322 92.59 39.00 54.18
C THR A 322 91.22 39.63 53.98
N ALA A 323 91.10 40.94 54.21
CA ALA A 323 89.86 41.67 53.96
C ALA A 323 89.45 41.63 52.47
N GLY A 324 90.42 41.63 51.55
CA GLY A 324 90.18 41.49 50.11
C GLY A 324 89.63 40.11 49.71
N LEU A 325 90.13 39.03 50.30
CA LEU A 325 89.63 37.66 50.08
C LEU A 325 88.21 37.47 50.65
N LEU A 326 87.97 37.93 51.88
CA LEU A 326 86.66 37.86 52.53
C LEU A 326 85.60 38.63 51.75
N ARG A 327 85.93 39.84 51.27
CA ARG A 327 85.03 40.64 50.44
C ARG A 327 84.66 39.93 49.13
N ARG A 328 85.61 39.26 48.48
CA ARG A 328 85.34 38.46 47.27
C ARG A 328 84.40 37.28 47.54
N ILE A 329 84.52 36.65 48.72
CA ILE A 329 83.60 35.59 49.15
C ILE A 329 82.20 36.16 49.41
N GLU A 330 82.10 37.30 50.09
CA GLU A 330 80.84 38.00 50.37
C GLU A 330 80.14 38.45 49.08
N ASP A 331 80.88 39.03 48.12
CA ASP A 331 80.37 39.46 46.82
C ASP A 331 79.77 38.26 46.05
N GLU A 332 80.47 37.13 46.05
CA GLU A 332 80.03 35.94 45.33
C GLU A 332 78.86 35.22 46.02
N ALA A 333 78.80 35.29 47.36
CA ALA A 333 77.65 34.80 48.14
C ALA A 333 76.41 35.68 47.94
N ALA A 334 76.58 37.01 47.89
CA ALA A 334 75.50 37.95 47.58
C ALA A 334 74.97 37.73 46.15
N ARG A 335 75.88 37.48 45.20
CA ARG A 335 75.53 37.14 43.81
C ARG A 335 74.74 35.83 43.70
N MET A 336 75.14 34.80 44.45
CA MET A 336 74.35 33.56 44.57
C MET A 336 72.98 33.80 45.18
N GLY A 337 72.87 34.67 46.18
CA GLY A 337 71.60 35.04 46.81
C GLY A 337 70.60 35.58 45.79
N LEU A 338 71.02 36.54 44.97
CA LEU A 338 70.18 37.11 43.90
C LEU A 338 69.78 36.06 42.86
N LEU A 339 70.73 35.22 42.41
CA LEU A 339 70.44 34.13 41.47
C LEU A 339 69.41 33.14 42.03
N VAL A 340 69.51 32.76 43.31
CA VAL A 340 68.56 31.84 43.94
C VAL A 340 67.17 32.48 44.10
N GLU A 341 67.09 33.77 44.46
CA GLU A 341 65.83 34.50 44.54
C GLU A 341 65.11 34.55 43.17
N ASP A 342 65.86 34.84 42.09
CA ASP A 342 65.35 34.85 40.73
C ASP A 342 64.89 33.45 40.27
N LEU A 343 65.66 32.40 40.60
CA LEU A 343 65.28 31.01 40.31
C LEU A 343 64.00 30.59 41.06
N LEU A 344 63.86 30.98 42.33
CA LEU A 344 62.67 30.70 43.12
C LEU A 344 61.45 31.47 42.60
N LEU A 345 61.64 32.68 42.08
CA LEU A 345 60.59 33.45 41.42
C LEU A 345 60.12 32.78 40.12
N LEU A 346 61.06 32.36 39.27
CA LEU A 346 60.77 31.64 38.03
C LEU A 346 60.07 30.30 38.29
N ALA A 347 60.56 29.50 39.24
CA ALA A 347 59.95 28.22 39.61
C ALA A 347 58.54 28.38 40.21
N ARG A 348 58.22 29.53 40.81
CA ARG A 348 56.87 29.86 41.29
C ARG A 348 55.93 30.27 40.17
N LEU A 349 56.45 30.91 39.12
CA LEU A 349 55.68 31.30 37.93
C LEU A 349 55.36 30.11 37.02
N ASP A 350 56.25 29.11 36.95
CA ASP A 350 56.09 27.92 36.10
C ASP A 350 55.16 26.85 36.70
N ARG A 351 54.95 26.87 38.03
CA ARG A 351 53.83 26.11 38.63
C ARG A 351 52.54 26.78 38.18
N GLU A 352 51.77 26.10 37.34
CA GLU A 352 50.41 26.47 36.92
C GLU A 352 49.47 26.61 38.14
N ARG A 353 49.63 27.68 38.91
CA ARG A 353 48.59 28.17 39.80
C ARG A 353 47.70 29.06 38.94
N PRO A 354 46.39 28.78 38.85
CA PRO A 354 45.48 29.71 38.21
C PRO A 354 45.62 31.06 38.93
N LEU A 355 46.02 32.09 38.18
CA LEU A 355 46.14 33.45 38.71
C LEU A 355 44.74 33.87 39.18
N SER A 356 44.57 34.00 40.50
CA SER A 356 43.32 34.50 41.08
C SER A 356 43.27 36.00 40.86
N LEU A 357 42.60 36.42 39.79
CA LEU A 357 42.48 37.81 39.42
C LEU A 357 41.34 38.47 40.21
N ALA A 358 41.68 39.44 41.06
CA ALA A 358 40.73 40.27 41.79
C ALA A 358 40.70 41.69 41.17
N PRO A 359 39.60 42.45 41.35
CA PRO A 359 39.60 43.88 41.03
C PRO A 359 40.65 44.63 41.87
N VAL A 360 41.57 45.34 41.21
CA VAL A 360 42.65 46.13 41.82
C VAL A 360 42.57 47.57 41.33
N GLU A 361 42.51 48.51 42.26
CA GLU A 361 42.53 49.95 42.01
C GLU A 361 43.97 50.40 41.65
N LEU A 362 44.22 50.70 40.37
CA LEU A 362 45.53 51.13 39.89
C LEU A 362 46.07 52.39 40.59
N PRO A 363 45.26 53.42 40.92
CA PRO A 363 45.78 54.63 41.58
C PRO A 363 46.42 54.33 42.94
N VAL A 364 45.84 53.39 43.69
CA VAL A 364 46.35 52.98 45.01
C VAL A 364 47.68 52.27 44.85
N LEU A 365 47.75 51.28 43.95
CA LEU A 365 48.97 50.53 43.69
C LEU A 365 50.10 51.43 43.15
N ALA A 366 49.77 52.35 42.25
CA ALA A 366 50.73 53.28 41.67
C ALA A 366 51.24 54.30 42.69
N ALA A 367 50.39 54.77 43.61
CA ALA A 367 50.80 55.66 44.69
C ALA A 367 51.79 54.97 45.64
N ASP A 368 51.51 53.73 46.04
CA ASP A 368 52.42 52.92 46.88
C ASP A 368 53.78 52.69 46.20
N ALA A 369 53.76 52.37 44.90
CA ALA A 369 54.98 52.19 44.12
C ALA A 369 55.82 53.48 44.01
N VAL A 370 55.16 54.63 43.79
CA VAL A 370 55.85 55.94 43.74
C VAL A 370 56.45 56.30 45.10
N GLN A 371 55.77 56.01 46.20
CA GLN A 371 56.30 56.23 47.54
C GLN A 371 57.53 55.36 47.81
N ALA A 372 57.46 54.05 47.52
CA ALA A 372 58.60 53.16 47.67
C ALA A 372 59.80 53.60 46.81
N ALA A 373 59.55 54.01 45.55
CA ALA A 373 60.61 54.47 44.65
C ALA A 373 61.29 55.76 45.15
N ARG A 374 60.53 56.69 45.75
CA ARG A 374 61.10 57.92 46.36
C ARG A 374 62.00 57.62 47.56
N VAL A 375 61.70 56.56 48.34
CA VAL A 375 62.55 56.14 49.46
C VAL A 375 63.90 55.61 48.98
N VAL A 376 63.90 54.84 47.88
CA VAL A 376 65.13 54.25 47.31
C VAL A 376 65.99 55.29 46.59
N ALA A 377 65.38 56.29 45.95
CA ALA A 377 66.08 57.32 45.18
C ALA A 377 65.56 58.73 45.50
N PRO A 378 65.91 59.28 46.68
CA PRO A 378 65.35 60.55 47.17
C PRO A 378 65.68 61.76 46.28
N ASP A 379 66.79 61.71 45.54
CA ASP A 379 67.23 62.80 44.67
C ASP A 379 66.50 62.84 43.31
N ARG A 380 65.69 61.82 42.98
CA ARG A 380 64.91 61.78 41.73
C ARG A 380 63.48 62.26 41.97
N ARG A 381 63.01 63.19 41.12
CA ARG A 381 61.60 63.58 41.08
C ARG A 381 60.77 62.47 40.41
N ILE A 382 60.05 61.72 41.23
CA ILE A 382 59.11 60.67 40.79
C ILE A 382 57.71 61.11 41.21
N GLY A 383 56.75 61.15 40.29
CA GLY A 383 55.37 61.57 40.54
C GLY A 383 54.37 60.66 39.85
N LEU A 384 53.14 60.63 40.39
CA LEU A 384 51.99 59.98 39.77
C LEU A 384 51.07 61.09 39.23
N ASP A 385 50.78 61.05 37.94
CA ASP A 385 49.77 61.91 37.31
C ASP A 385 48.62 61.04 36.82
N ILE A 386 47.39 61.46 37.14
CA ILE A 386 46.17 60.78 36.73
C ILE A 386 45.38 61.78 35.90
N GLY A 387 45.24 61.48 34.61
CA GLY A 387 44.56 62.37 33.68
C GLY A 387 43.11 62.65 34.08
N PRO A 388 42.57 63.85 33.77
CA PRO A 388 41.16 64.14 34.00
C PRO A 388 40.26 63.21 33.16
N ASN A 389 39.11 62.81 33.72
CA ASN A 389 38.14 61.87 33.13
C ASN A 389 38.62 60.43 32.92
N SER A 390 39.63 59.97 33.66
CA SER A 390 40.17 58.60 33.54
C SER A 390 39.24 57.47 33.98
N GLY A 391 38.07 57.76 34.57
CA GLY A 391 37.12 56.77 35.07
C GLY A 391 37.69 55.92 36.24
N PRO A 392 36.97 54.87 36.68
CA PRO A 392 37.50 53.91 37.65
C PRO A 392 38.64 53.10 37.01
N LEU A 393 39.87 53.39 37.41
CA LEU A 393 41.08 52.74 36.92
C LEU A 393 41.29 51.39 37.64
N VAL A 394 40.33 50.48 37.45
CA VAL A 394 40.33 49.15 38.06
C VAL A 394 40.74 48.12 37.02
N VAL A 395 41.76 47.33 37.34
CA VAL A 395 42.15 46.18 36.52
C VAL A 395 42.01 44.89 37.28
N ARG A 396 41.82 43.80 36.56
CA ARG A 396 41.91 42.47 37.14
C ARG A 396 43.38 42.08 37.27
N GLY A 397 43.86 41.96 38.51
CA GLY A 397 45.28 41.69 38.81
C GLY A 397 45.45 40.83 40.06
N THR A 398 46.69 40.40 40.31
CA THR A 398 47.08 39.70 41.53
C THR A 398 47.68 40.69 42.52
N THR A 399 47.10 40.84 43.71
CA THR A 399 47.66 41.70 44.76
C THR A 399 48.86 41.03 45.44
N PRO A 400 50.06 41.65 45.46
CA PRO A 400 51.21 41.11 46.18
C PRO A 400 51.06 41.41 47.68
N GLY A 401 50.44 40.49 48.42
CA GLY A 401 50.38 40.57 49.88
C GLY A 401 49.01 40.28 50.49
N CYS A 402 48.60 39.01 50.52
CA CYS A 402 47.73 38.50 51.58
C CYS A 402 47.80 36.97 51.64
N GLY A 403 48.97 36.46 52.02
CA GLY A 403 49.14 35.13 52.59
C GLY A 403 49.18 35.22 54.11
N ARG A 404 48.18 35.85 54.75
CA ARG A 404 47.92 35.61 56.18
C ARG A 404 46.67 34.76 56.26
N SER A 405 46.91 33.53 56.69
CA SER A 405 45.93 32.62 57.27
C SER A 405 44.93 33.40 58.14
N SER A 406 43.66 33.41 57.72
CA SER A 406 42.52 33.49 58.63
C SER A 406 41.96 32.08 58.72
N ALA A 407 42.54 31.29 59.62
CA ALA A 407 41.86 30.15 60.19
C ALA A 407 40.77 30.70 61.12
N THR A 408 39.52 30.42 60.79
CA THR A 408 38.44 30.24 61.76
C THR A 408 37.55 29.13 61.23
#